data_AF-A0AA38KBE9-F1
#
_entry.id   AF-A0AA38KBE9-F1
#
_cell.length_a   1.000
_cell.length_b   1.000
_cell.length_c   1.000
_cell.angle_alpha   90.00
_cell.angle_beta   90.00
_cell.angle_gamma   90.00
#
_symmetry.space_group_name_H-M   'P 1'
#
loop_
_entity.id
_entity.type
_entity.pdbx_description
1 polymer ?
#
loop_
_entity_poly.entity_id
_entity_poly.type
_entity_poly.pdbx_seq_one_letter_code
_entity_poly.pdbx_strand_id
1 'polypeptide(L)' 'RWLKMMNDRLEMDCDMTNGRYERKALSKRLVLQTWKGTLSNEKSLPKDWIEDGNSLPSCLK' A
#
# COMPACT_ATOMS: atom_id res chain seq x y z
N ARG A 1 10.99 0.03 15.35
CA ARG A 1 12.03 0.20 14.30
C ARG A 1 11.67 -0.58 13.03
N TRP A 2 11.44 -1.90 13.08
CA TRP A 2 11.02 -2.69 11.92
C TRP A 2 9.65 -2.29 11.33
N LEU A 3 8.67 -2.06 12.20
CA LEU A 3 7.31 -1.68 11.78
C LEU A 3 7.26 -0.35 11.04
N LYS A 4 8.02 0.63 11.54
CA LYS A 4 8.17 1.90 10.86
C LYS A 4 8.72 1.68 9.44
N MET A 5 9.76 0.85 9.28
CA MET A 5 10.31 0.56 7.96
C MET A 5 9.30 -0.14 7.04
N MET A 6 8.47 -1.05 7.57
CA MET A 6 7.43 -1.71 6.78
C MET A 6 6.31 -0.75 6.38
N ASN A 7 5.90 0.15 7.27
CA ASN A 7 4.95 1.22 6.96
C ASN A 7 5.52 2.18 5.90
N ASP A 8 6.78 2.61 6.05
CA ASP A 8 7.46 3.46 5.09
C ASP A 8 7.53 2.78 3.70
N ARG A 9 7.72 1.44 3.66
CA ARG A 9 7.74 0.68 2.41
C ARG A 9 6.34 0.55 1.78
N LEU A 10 5.34 0.27 2.60
CA LEU A 10 3.95 0.20 2.16
C LEU A 10 3.50 1.52 1.53
N GLU A 11 3.81 2.65 2.18
CA GLU A 11 3.54 4.00 1.68
C GLU A 11 4.22 4.22 0.33
N MET A 12 5.51 3.89 0.22
CA MET A 12 6.26 4.01 -1.03
C MET A 12 5.67 3.15 -2.16
N ASP A 13 5.30 1.90 -1.88
CA ASP A 13 4.70 1.00 -2.88
C ASP A 13 3.35 1.53 -3.36
N CYS A 14 2.54 2.12 -2.47
CA CYS A 14 1.29 2.78 -2.83
C CYS A 14 1.54 4.02 -3.69
N ASP A 15 2.47 4.89 -3.28
CA ASP A 15 2.85 6.08 -4.02
C ASP A 15 3.31 5.76 -5.44
N MET A 16 4.09 4.68 -5.59
CA MET A 16 4.56 4.23 -6.90
C MET A 16 3.44 3.69 -7.80
N THR A 17 2.22 3.45 -7.32
CA THR A 17 1.08 3.13 -8.19
C THR A 17 0.47 4.36 -8.85
N ASN A 18 0.87 5.56 -8.44
CA ASN A 18 0.33 6.80 -8.98
C ASN A 18 0.70 6.96 -10.47
N GLY A 19 -0.30 7.34 -11.28
CA GLY A 19 -0.14 7.60 -12.71
C GLY A 19 0.90 8.67 -13.06
N ARG A 20 1.32 9.51 -12.10
CA ARG A 20 2.45 10.45 -12.25
C ARG A 20 3.76 9.78 -12.67
N TYR A 21 3.90 8.48 -12.37
CA TYR A 21 5.07 7.68 -12.75
C TYR A 21 4.92 6.99 -14.11
N GLU A 22 3.80 7.19 -14.80
CA GLU A 22 3.51 6.68 -16.15
C GLU A 22 3.90 5.20 -16.31
N ARG A 23 4.85 4.90 -17.22
CA ARG A 23 5.34 3.55 -17.51
C ARG A 23 6.14 2.91 -16.37
N LYS A 24 6.57 3.70 -15.39
CA LYS A 24 7.29 3.24 -14.20
C LYS A 24 6.34 3.03 -13.01
N ALA A 25 5.05 3.35 -13.17
CA ALA A 25 4.07 3.13 -12.12
C ALA A 25 3.91 1.63 -11.84
N LEU A 26 3.84 1.26 -10.58
CA LEU A 26 3.48 -0.08 -10.15
C LEU A 26 2.01 -0.34 -10.45
N SER A 27 1.71 -1.59 -10.81
CA SER A 27 0.31 -2.01 -10.89
C SER A 27 -0.31 -2.05 -9.49
N LYS A 28 -1.46 -1.39 -9.30
CA LYS A 28 -2.26 -1.51 -8.06
C LYS A 28 -2.47 -2.96 -7.65
N ARG A 29 -2.79 -3.83 -8.63
CA ARG A 29 -2.97 -5.27 -8.41
C ARG A 29 -1.72 -5.94 -7.85
N LEU A 30 -0.53 -5.54 -8.30
CA LEU A 30 0.73 -6.10 -7.80
C LEU A 30 0.90 -5.76 -6.32
N VAL A 31 0.72 -4.48 -5.96
CA VAL A 31 0.83 -4.03 -4.56
C VAL A 31 -0.21 -4.69 -3.66
N LEU A 32 -1.47 -4.80 -4.11
CA LEU A 32 -2.52 -5.52 -3.38
C LEU A 32 -2.14 -6.99 -3.10
N GLN A 33 -1.56 -7.70 -4.08
CA GLN A 33 -1.14 -9.09 -3.89
C GLN A 33 0.08 -9.21 -2.99
N THR A 34 1.05 -8.30 -3.11
CA THR A 34 2.26 -8.29 -2.26
C THR A 34 1.93 -8.12 -0.78
N TRP A 35 0.97 -7.25 -0.47
CA TRP A 35 0.62 -6.92 0.92
C TRP A 35 -0.55 -7.73 1.48
N LYS A 36 -1.18 -8.56 0.66
CA LYS A 36 -2.24 -9.48 1.07
C LYS A 36 -1.75 -10.40 2.20
N GLY A 37 -2.54 -10.51 3.27
CA GLY A 37 -2.22 -11.31 4.45
C GLY A 37 -1.12 -10.74 5.36
N THR A 38 -0.52 -9.60 4.98
CA THR A 38 0.54 -8.93 5.77
C THR A 38 -0.02 -7.76 6.58
N LEU A 39 -1.07 -7.09 6.07
CA LEU A 39 -1.69 -5.95 6.73
C LEU A 39 -2.51 -6.37 7.96
N SER A 40 -2.39 -5.59 9.04
CA SER A 40 -3.27 -5.78 10.19
C SER A 40 -4.66 -5.27 9.85
N ASN A 41 -5.69 -6.04 10.24
CA ASN A 41 -7.08 -5.68 9.97
C ASN A 41 -7.44 -5.55 8.48
N GLU A 42 -6.77 -6.32 7.60
CA GLU A 42 -7.04 -6.31 6.15
C GLU A 42 -8.53 -6.45 5.80
N LYS A 43 -9.30 -7.19 6.60
CA LYS A 43 -10.76 -7.37 6.42
C LYS A 43 -11.57 -6.08 6.56
N SER A 44 -11.06 -5.07 7.25
CA SER A 44 -11.71 -3.75 7.35
C SER A 44 -11.26 -2.79 6.24
N LEU A 45 -10.31 -3.18 5.40
CA LEU A 45 -9.85 -2.35 4.30
C LEU A 45 -10.78 -2.50 3.08
N PRO A 46 -11.01 -1.42 2.32
CA PRO A 46 -11.61 -1.51 1.00
C PRO A 46 -10.83 -2.47 0.10
N LYS A 47 -11.51 -3.08 -0.87
CA LYS A 47 -10.87 -4.01 -1.83
C LYS A 47 -9.69 -3.37 -2.58
N ASP A 48 -9.77 -2.06 -2.84
CA ASP A 48 -8.76 -1.25 -3.51
C ASP A 48 -8.26 -0.12 -2.59
N TRP A 49 -7.71 -0.49 -1.43
CA TRP A 49 -7.24 0.45 -0.39
C TRP A 49 -6.07 1.36 -0.78
N ILE A 50 -5.61 1.31 -2.03
CA ILE A 50 -4.48 2.08 -2.57
C ILE A 50 -4.92 3.42 -3.18
N GLU A 51 -6.23 3.65 -3.39
CA GLU A 51 -6.69 4.73 -4.28
C GLU A 51 -6.54 6.16 -3.78
N ASP A 52 -6.31 6.39 -2.48
CA ASP A 52 -6.12 7.73 -1.95
C ASP A 52 -4.82 7.79 -1.12
N GLY A 53 -3.80 8.44 -1.68
CA GLY A 53 -2.56 8.81 -0.98
C GLY A 53 -2.75 9.75 0.23
N ASN A 54 -4.00 9.98 0.66
CA ASN A 54 -4.38 10.70 1.87
C ASN A 54 -5.02 9.80 2.94
N SER A 55 -5.17 8.50 2.69
CA SER A 55 -5.80 7.55 3.63
C SER A 55 -5.07 6.21 3.60
N LEU A 56 -3.74 6.25 3.71
CA LEU A 56 -2.99 5.03 3.97
C LEU A 56 -3.38 4.48 5.34
N PRO A 57 -3.78 3.20 5.44
CA PRO A 57 -4.00 2.58 6.72
C PRO A 57 -2.66 2.58 7.47
N SER A 58 -2.58 3.31 8.58
CA SER A 58 -1.45 3.31 9.52
C SER A 58 -1.35 1.97 10.28
N CYS A 59 -1.54 0.85 9.59
CA CYS A 59 -1.94 -0.42 10.16
C CYS A 59 -0.92 -1.52 9.89
N LEU A 60 0.24 -1.43 10.55
CA LEU A 60 1.05 -2.59 10.88
C LEU A 60 1.37 -2.55 12.39
N LYS A 61 1.18 -3.70 13.02
CA LYS A 61 1.26 -3.96 14.47
C LYS A 61 2.63 -3.69 15.08
#